data_AF-A0A939LJH4-F1
#
_entry.id   AF-A0A939LJH4-F1
#
_cell.length_a   1.000
_cell.length_b   1.000
_cell.length_c   1.000
_cell.angle_alpha   90.00
_cell.angle_beta   90.00
_cell.angle_gamma   90.00
#
_symmetry.space_group_name_H-M   'P 1'
#
loop_
_entity.id
_entity.type
_entity.pdbx_description
1 polymer ?
#
loop_
_entity_poly.entity_id
_entity_poly.type
_entity_poly.pdbx_seq_one_letter_code
_entity_poly.pdbx_strand_id
1 'polypeptide(L)'
;MFQLFLRARAHDLIRSRRSEEGFKARSAERDAETDRARIGSIMAAIEAALQAAESEQSGLGRRVDDVLARAAVTLGNGTDEYLEREALDNYHQDLFDAEISNGQRRLKELATEIAHFKFMKAAVLSRFPDYKPPAASN
;
A
#
# COMPACT_ATOMS: atom_id res chain seq x y z
N MET A 1 -44.87 -12.52 60.14
CA MET A 1 -43.51 -12.19 59.65
C MET A 1 -43.21 -12.67 58.21
N PHE A 2 -44.18 -13.23 57.45
CA PHE A 2 -43.94 -13.79 56.10
C PHE A 2 -44.54 -12.97 54.92
N GLN A 3 -45.15 -11.81 55.18
CA GLN A 3 -45.75 -10.98 54.11
C GLN A 3 -44.87 -9.84 53.58
N LEU A 4 -43.74 -9.55 54.25
CA LEU A 4 -42.81 -8.51 53.82
C LEU A 4 -41.80 -9.00 52.76
N PHE A 5 -41.49 -10.31 52.74
CA PHE A 5 -40.55 -10.89 51.78
C PHE A 5 -41.11 -11.06 50.36
N LEU A 6 -42.43 -11.18 50.21
CA LEU A 6 -43.10 -11.27 48.90
C LEU A 6 -43.20 -9.91 48.18
N ARG A 7 -43.17 -8.79 48.93
CA ARG A 7 -43.27 -7.44 48.35
C ARG A 7 -41.94 -6.95 47.77
N ALA A 8 -40.81 -7.42 48.30
CA ALA A 8 -39.48 -7.05 47.82
C ALA A 8 -39.17 -7.63 46.42
N ARG A 9 -39.48 -8.93 46.19
CA ARG A 9 -39.23 -9.58 44.90
C ARG A 9 -40.11 -9.07 43.76
N ALA A 10 -41.34 -8.64 44.05
CA ALA A 10 -42.21 -8.02 43.05
C ALA A 10 -41.69 -6.65 42.62
N HIS A 11 -41.04 -5.90 43.53
CA HIS A 11 -40.47 -4.60 43.23
C HIS A 11 -39.22 -4.69 42.34
N ASP A 12 -38.38 -5.73 42.50
CA ASP A 12 -37.22 -5.97 41.64
C ASP A 12 -37.60 -6.40 40.22
N LEU A 13 -38.65 -7.21 40.06
CA LEU A 13 -39.21 -7.61 38.76
C LEU A 13 -39.88 -6.44 38.02
N ILE A 14 -40.43 -5.46 38.74
CA ILE A 14 -41.01 -4.24 38.14
C ILE A 14 -39.91 -3.20 37.86
N ARG A 15 -38.81 -3.19 38.62
CA ARG A 15 -37.67 -2.28 38.42
C ARG A 15 -36.82 -2.68 37.21
N SER A 16 -36.61 -3.98 36.96
CA SER A 16 -35.93 -4.48 35.75
C SER A 16 -36.70 -4.18 34.46
N ARG A 17 -38.03 -3.99 34.56
CA ARG A 17 -38.88 -3.55 33.45
C ARG A 17 -38.90 -2.02 33.24
N ARG A 18 -38.40 -1.24 34.21
CA ARG A 18 -38.39 0.23 34.19
C ARG A 18 -37.01 0.85 33.96
N SER A 19 -35.94 0.06 33.95
CA SER A 19 -34.68 0.47 33.32
C SER A 19 -34.81 0.25 31.82
N GLU A 20 -35.62 1.07 31.15
CA GLU A 20 -35.67 1.22 29.69
C GLU A 20 -34.41 1.93 29.16
N GLU A 21 -33.24 1.55 29.67
CA GLU A 21 -32.05 1.55 28.84
C GLU A 21 -31.75 0.09 28.52
N GLY A 22 -32.68 -0.54 27.80
CA GLY A 22 -32.41 -1.81 27.14
C GLY A 22 -31.14 -1.69 26.30
N PHE A 23 -30.49 -2.81 26.02
CA PHE A 23 -29.29 -2.85 25.18
C PHE A 23 -29.48 -2.03 23.90
N LYS A 24 -28.80 -0.88 23.80
CA LYS A 24 -28.84 0.02 22.63
C LYS A 24 -27.79 -0.43 21.63
N ALA A 25 -28.14 -1.39 20.77
CA ALA A 25 -27.29 -1.79 19.66
C ALA A 25 -27.24 -0.69 18.60
N ARG A 26 -26.11 -0.57 17.89
CA ARG A 26 -26.05 0.27 16.68
C ARG A 26 -26.98 -0.30 15.60
N SER A 27 -27.42 0.55 14.68
CA SER A 27 -28.20 0.10 13.52
C SER A 27 -27.28 -0.63 12.55
N ALA A 28 -27.77 -1.71 11.95
CA ALA A 28 -27.02 -2.51 10.98
C ALA A 28 -26.47 -1.65 9.81
N GLU A 29 -27.17 -0.58 9.44
CA GLU A 29 -26.72 0.36 8.42
C GLU A 29 -25.45 1.12 8.81
N ARG A 30 -25.36 1.59 10.06
CA ARG A 30 -24.15 2.29 10.55
C ARG A 30 -22.97 1.34 10.70
N ASP A 31 -23.24 0.10 11.08
CA ASP A 31 -22.19 -0.92 11.14
C ASP A 31 -21.65 -1.22 9.73
N ALA A 32 -22.54 -1.39 8.75
CA ALA A 32 -22.16 -1.57 7.34
C ALA A 32 -21.42 -0.34 6.75
N GLU A 33 -21.84 0.87 7.10
CA GLU A 33 -21.13 2.11 6.72
C GLU A 33 -19.72 2.15 7.31
N THR A 34 -19.58 1.82 8.60
CA THR A 34 -18.28 1.76 9.28
C THR A 34 -17.37 0.70 8.64
N ASP A 35 -17.92 -0.47 8.29
CA ASP A 35 -17.16 -1.53 7.62
C ASP A 35 -16.68 -1.11 6.23
N ARG A 36 -17.54 -0.46 5.44
CA ARG A 36 -17.13 0.12 4.14
C ARG A 36 -16.03 1.16 4.30
N ALA A 37 -16.13 2.03 5.31
CA ALA A 37 -15.11 3.05 5.58
C ALA A 37 -13.74 2.43 5.93
N ARG A 38 -13.72 1.35 6.70
CA ARG A 38 -12.48 0.60 7.04
C ARG A 38 -11.84 -0.03 5.81
N ILE A 39 -12.63 -0.63 4.92
CA ILE A 39 -12.09 -1.18 3.66
C ILE A 39 -11.61 -0.06 2.74
N GLY A 40 -12.34 1.07 2.72
CA GLY A 40 -11.94 2.26 1.97
C GLY A 40 -10.57 2.80 2.37
N SER A 41 -10.25 2.85 3.67
CA SER A 41 -8.93 3.31 4.13
C SER A 41 -7.80 2.36 3.74
N ILE A 42 -8.04 1.04 3.79
CA ILE A 42 -7.08 0.03 3.33
C ILE A 42 -6.83 0.16 1.83
N MET A 43 -7.90 0.27 1.04
CA MET A 43 -7.80 0.44 -0.41
C MET A 43 -7.06 1.71 -0.79
N ALA A 44 -7.36 2.83 -0.14
CA ALA A 44 -6.65 4.09 -0.37
C ALA A 44 -5.15 3.98 -0.04
N ALA A 45 -4.79 3.27 1.03
CA ALA A 45 -3.39 3.03 1.39
C ALA A 45 -2.66 2.17 0.33
N ILE A 46 -3.31 1.12 -0.18
CA ILE A 46 -2.77 0.29 -1.26
C ILE A 46 -2.57 1.11 -2.53
N GLU A 47 -3.55 1.94 -2.90
CA GLU A 47 -3.46 2.78 -4.09
C GLU A 47 -2.36 3.84 -3.98
N ALA A 48 -2.23 4.49 -2.83
CA ALA A 48 -1.15 5.43 -2.57
C ALA A 48 0.23 4.77 -2.67
N ALA A 49 0.40 3.59 -2.08
CA ALA A 49 1.65 2.83 -2.17
C ALA A 49 1.96 2.41 -3.61
N LEU A 50 0.95 1.97 -4.36
CA LEU A 50 1.09 1.61 -5.77
C LEU A 50 1.53 2.81 -6.61
N GLN A 51 0.87 3.95 -6.46
CA GLN A 51 1.22 5.18 -7.18
C GLN A 51 2.64 5.67 -6.85
N ALA A 52 3.03 5.59 -5.57
CA ALA A 52 4.37 5.95 -5.15
C ALA A 52 5.43 5.04 -5.79
N ALA A 53 5.23 3.73 -5.77
CA ALA A 53 6.15 2.76 -6.38
C ALA A 53 6.24 2.91 -7.91
N GLU A 54 5.12 3.13 -8.59
CA GLU A 54 5.09 3.36 -10.04
C GLU A 54 5.79 4.68 -10.42
N SER A 55 5.62 5.74 -9.62
CA SER A 55 6.33 7.01 -9.79
C SER A 55 7.84 6.85 -9.59
N GLU A 56 8.25 6.14 -8.53
CA GLU A 56 9.67 5.84 -8.27
C GLU A 56 10.27 5.03 -9.42
N GLN A 57 9.57 3.99 -9.90
CA GLN A 57 10.02 3.15 -11.01
C GLN A 57 10.22 3.97 -12.30
N SER A 58 9.24 4.80 -12.65
CA SER A 58 9.33 5.71 -13.81
C SER A 58 10.48 6.71 -13.69
N GLY A 59 10.65 7.30 -12.51
CA GLY A 59 11.70 8.28 -12.26
C GLY A 59 13.09 7.65 -12.27
N LEU A 60 13.25 6.48 -11.64
CA LEU A 60 14.50 5.74 -11.63
C LEU A 60 14.85 5.21 -13.01
N GLY A 61 13.89 4.67 -13.76
CA GLY A 61 14.11 4.18 -15.12
C GLY A 61 14.75 5.24 -16.02
N ARG A 62 14.17 6.45 -16.02
CA ARG A 62 14.74 7.59 -16.76
C ARG A 62 16.17 7.95 -16.36
N ARG A 63 16.50 7.87 -15.07
CA ARG A 63 17.88 8.13 -14.60
C ARG A 63 18.84 7.02 -15.00
N VAL A 64 18.41 5.76 -14.97
CA VAL A 64 19.23 4.64 -15.44
C VAL A 64 19.49 4.75 -16.94
N ASP A 65 18.49 5.11 -17.74
CA ASP A 65 18.63 5.33 -19.17
C ASP A 65 19.62 6.47 -19.49
N ASP A 66 19.60 7.56 -18.71
CA ASP A 66 20.56 8.66 -18.82
C ASP A 66 22.00 8.22 -18.51
N VAL A 67 22.20 7.47 -17.41
CA VAL A 67 23.52 6.94 -17.05
C VAL A 67 24.03 5.97 -18.12
N LEU A 68 23.16 5.11 -18.65
CA LEU A 68 23.50 4.21 -19.76
C LEU A 68 23.94 4.99 -21.01
N ALA A 69 23.23 6.05 -21.37
CA ALA A 69 23.60 6.90 -22.52
C ALA A 69 24.96 7.57 -22.30
N ARG A 70 25.24 8.06 -21.08
CA ARG A 70 26.53 8.67 -20.73
C ARG A 70 27.67 7.66 -20.73
N ALA A 71 27.46 6.46 -20.21
CA ALA A 71 28.45 5.38 -20.22
C ALA A 71 28.76 4.91 -21.65
N ALA A 72 27.75 4.87 -22.54
CA ALA A 72 27.96 4.51 -23.94
C ALA A 72 28.86 5.50 -24.68
N VAL A 73 28.77 6.81 -24.36
CA VAL A 73 29.63 7.84 -24.95
C VAL A 73 31.09 7.68 -24.49
N THR A 74 31.33 7.26 -23.25
CA THR A 74 32.69 7.11 -22.71
C THR A 74 33.37 5.80 -23.11
N LEU A 75 32.63 4.84 -23.67
CA LEU A 75 33.17 3.52 -24.04
C LEU A 75 34.14 3.60 -25.22
N GLY A 76 33.92 4.56 -26.13
CA GLY A 76 34.64 4.71 -27.39
C GLY A 76 34.29 3.59 -28.40
N ASN A 77 34.72 3.76 -29.65
CA ASN A 77 34.37 2.84 -30.76
C ASN A 77 35.54 1.90 -31.16
N GLY A 78 36.66 1.95 -30.44
CA GLY A 78 37.84 1.16 -30.74
C GLY A 78 37.73 -0.26 -30.18
N THR A 79 38.12 -1.27 -30.98
CA THR A 79 38.47 -2.59 -30.43
C THR A 79 39.68 -2.43 -29.52
N ASP A 80 39.61 -2.99 -28.31
CA ASP A 80 40.66 -2.96 -27.28
C ASP A 80 40.97 -1.60 -26.62
N GLU A 81 40.06 -0.62 -26.73
CA GLU A 81 40.22 0.72 -26.13
C GLU A 81 40.35 0.69 -24.58
N TYR A 82 39.92 -0.40 -23.94
CA TYR A 82 40.11 -0.64 -22.50
C TYR A 82 41.56 -0.96 -22.11
N LEU A 83 42.41 -1.40 -23.05
CA LEU A 83 43.82 -1.75 -22.76
C LEU A 83 44.71 -0.50 -22.68
N GLU A 84 44.36 0.55 -23.42
CA GLU A 84 45.12 1.81 -23.52
C GLU A 84 44.45 2.97 -22.78
N ARG A 85 43.38 2.69 -22.01
CA ARG A 85 42.55 3.71 -21.37
C ARG A 85 43.28 4.38 -20.19
N GLU A 86 43.18 5.71 -20.10
CA GLU A 86 43.74 6.43 -18.95
C GLU A 86 43.03 6.06 -17.65
N ALA A 87 43.76 6.04 -16.54
CA ALA A 87 43.24 5.62 -15.23
C ALA A 87 42.02 6.44 -14.74
N LEU A 88 41.90 7.69 -15.17
CA LEU A 88 40.75 8.55 -14.85
C LEU A 88 39.46 8.10 -15.56
N ASP A 89 39.56 7.62 -16.80
CA ASP A 89 38.40 7.14 -17.56
C ASP A 89 37.90 5.79 -17.04
N ASN A 90 38.79 4.93 -16.55
CA ASN A 90 38.42 3.70 -15.84
C ASN A 90 37.63 3.99 -14.57
N TYR A 91 38.04 4.99 -13.77
CA TYR A 91 37.32 5.38 -12.55
C TYR A 91 35.89 5.84 -12.85
N HIS A 92 35.69 6.63 -13.92
CA HIS A 92 34.35 7.07 -14.31
C HIS A 92 33.48 5.92 -14.84
N GLN A 93 34.05 4.93 -15.52
CA GLN A 93 33.33 3.74 -15.95
C GLN A 93 32.90 2.87 -14.76
N ASP A 94 33.78 2.64 -13.79
CA ASP A 94 33.44 1.90 -12.58
C ASP A 94 32.28 2.55 -11.81
N LEU A 95 32.24 3.89 -11.78
CA LEU A 95 31.14 4.64 -11.18
C LEU A 95 29.82 4.42 -11.94
N PHE A 96 29.84 4.49 -13.27
CA PHE A 96 28.64 4.24 -14.07
C PHE A 96 28.14 2.81 -13.91
N ASP A 97 29.03 1.82 -13.91
CA ASP A 97 28.66 0.41 -13.73
C ASP A 97 28.00 0.18 -12.37
N ALA A 98 28.52 0.80 -11.31
CA ALA A 98 27.92 0.74 -9.99
C ALA A 98 26.53 1.40 -9.94
N GLU A 99 26.36 2.56 -10.58
CA GLU A 99 25.07 3.26 -10.66
C GLU A 99 24.04 2.47 -11.46
N ILE A 100 24.42 1.94 -12.63
CA ILE A 100 23.57 1.11 -13.50
C ILE A 100 23.13 -0.15 -12.76
N SER A 101 24.08 -0.88 -12.15
CA SER A 101 23.79 -2.12 -11.42
C SER A 101 22.83 -1.89 -10.26
N ASN A 102 23.06 -0.84 -9.46
CA ASN A 102 22.15 -0.49 -8.36
C ASN A 102 20.77 -0.06 -8.86
N GLY A 103 20.72 0.74 -9.93
CA GLY A 103 19.47 1.18 -10.54
C GLY A 103 18.65 0.02 -11.07
N GLN A 104 19.27 -0.88 -11.84
CA GLN A 104 18.62 -2.08 -12.38
C GLN A 104 18.11 -3.01 -11.28
N ARG A 105 18.90 -3.21 -10.21
CA ARG A 105 18.47 -3.99 -9.04
C ARG A 105 17.22 -3.38 -8.41
N ARG A 106 17.22 -2.08 -8.13
CA ARG A 106 16.07 -1.40 -7.52
C ARG A 106 14.84 -1.39 -8.44
N LEU A 107 15.01 -1.28 -9.76
CA LEU A 107 13.90 -1.40 -10.71
C LEU A 107 13.23 -2.77 -10.66
N LYS A 108 14.00 -3.85 -10.46
CA LYS A 108 13.46 -5.21 -10.29
C LYS A 108 12.72 -5.38 -8.96
N GLU A 109 13.26 -4.80 -7.88
CA GLU A 109 12.60 -4.75 -6.58
C GLU A 109 11.25 -4.02 -6.68
N LEU A 110 11.22 -2.84 -7.30
CA LEU A 110 10.00 -2.06 -7.52
C LEU A 110 8.97 -2.81 -8.38
N ALA A 111 9.40 -3.49 -9.44
CA ALA A 111 8.50 -4.31 -10.25
C ALA A 111 7.81 -5.41 -9.43
N THR A 112 8.56 -6.02 -8.51
CA THR A 112 8.05 -7.05 -7.60
C THR A 112 7.08 -6.45 -6.59
N GLU A 113 7.43 -5.30 -6.00
CA GLU A 113 6.60 -4.58 -5.04
C GLU A 113 5.28 -4.11 -5.65
N ILE A 114 5.31 -3.55 -6.86
CA ILE A 114 4.13 -3.17 -7.65
C ILE A 114 3.22 -4.38 -7.89
N ALA A 115 3.79 -5.55 -8.23
CA ALA A 115 3.01 -6.76 -8.41
C ALA A 115 2.32 -7.21 -7.10
N HIS A 116 3.00 -7.10 -5.95
CA HIS A 116 2.40 -7.38 -4.65
C HIS A 116 1.24 -6.42 -4.33
N PHE A 117 1.39 -5.12 -4.57
CA PHE A 117 0.32 -4.15 -4.36
C PHE A 117 -0.89 -4.42 -5.27
N LYS A 118 -0.66 -4.74 -6.55
CA LYS A 118 -1.73 -5.13 -7.48
C LYS A 118 -2.46 -6.39 -7.02
N PHE A 119 -1.73 -7.39 -6.53
CA PHE A 119 -2.31 -8.59 -5.94
C PHE A 119 -3.16 -8.27 -4.71
N MET A 120 -2.65 -7.49 -3.76
CA MET A 120 -3.40 -7.11 -2.56
C MET A 120 -4.67 -6.33 -2.91
N LYS A 121 -4.59 -5.40 -3.87
CA LYS A 121 -5.75 -4.68 -4.40
C LYS A 121 -6.81 -5.65 -4.94
N ALA A 122 -6.41 -6.59 -5.78
CA ALA A 122 -7.32 -7.61 -6.33
C ALA A 122 -7.91 -8.52 -5.24
N ALA A 123 -7.10 -8.93 -4.27
CA ALA A 123 -7.55 -9.76 -3.15
C ALA A 123 -8.62 -9.03 -2.31
N VAL A 124 -8.41 -7.76 -1.99
CA VAL A 124 -9.41 -6.95 -1.27
C VAL A 124 -10.71 -6.84 -2.07
N LEU A 125 -10.63 -6.50 -3.37
CA LEU A 125 -11.82 -6.41 -4.22
C LEU A 125 -12.59 -7.75 -4.33
N SER A 126 -11.88 -8.87 -4.39
CA SER A 126 -12.51 -10.20 -4.42
C SER A 126 -13.18 -10.58 -3.10
N ARG A 127 -12.62 -10.13 -1.97
CA ARG A 127 -13.08 -10.49 -0.63
C ARG A 127 -14.20 -9.58 -0.12
N PHE A 128 -14.26 -8.36 -0.62
CA PHE A 128 -15.24 -7.33 -0.26
C PHE A 128 -16.00 -6.86 -1.51
N PRO A 129 -16.89 -7.69 -2.09
CA PRO A 129 -17.60 -7.36 -3.32
C PRO A 129 -18.56 -6.17 -3.19
N ASP A 130 -19.01 -5.88 -1.97
CA ASP A 130 -19.88 -4.73 -1.67
C ASP A 130 -19.12 -3.40 -1.58
N TYR A 131 -17.79 -3.44 -1.56
CA TYR A 131 -16.97 -2.25 -1.64
C TYR A 131 -17.00 -1.71 -3.07
N LYS A 132 -17.61 -0.54 -3.24
CA LYS A 132 -17.54 0.22 -4.49
C LYS A 132 -16.40 1.23 -4.37
N PRO A 133 -15.37 1.15 -5.22
CA PRO A 133 -14.37 2.20 -5.27
C PRO A 133 -15.07 3.54 -5.57
N PRO A 134 -14.60 4.66 -5.00
CA PRO A 134 -15.10 5.97 -5.38
C PRO A 134 -14.97 6.09 -6.90
N ALA A 135 -16.06 6.46 -7.58
CA ALA A 135 -16.03 6.63 -9.03
C ALA A 135 -14.88 7.58 -9.36
N ALA A 136 -14.00 7.16 -10.27
CA ALA A 136 -12.91 8.01 -10.75
C ALA A 136 -13.54 9.32 -11.26
N SER A 137 -13.32 10.41 -10.54
CA SER A 137 -13.66 11.74 -11.02
C SER A 137 -12.73 12.02 -12.20
N ASN A 138 -13.28 11.96 -13.41
CA ASN A 138 -12.60 12.41 -14.63
C ASN A 138 -12.22 13.89 -14.53
#